data_AF-A0A528M6P8-F1
#
_entry.id   AF-A0A528M6P8-F1
#
_cell.length_a   1.000
_cell.length_b   1.000
_cell.length_c   1.000
_cell.angle_alpha   90.00
_cell.angle_beta   90.00
_cell.angle_gamma   90.00
#
_symmetry.space_group_name_H-M   'P 1'
#
loop_
_entity.id
_entity.type
_entity.pdbx_description
1 polymer ?
#
loop_
_entity_poly.entity_id
_entity_poly.type
_entity_poly.pdbx_seq_one_letter_code
_entity_poly.pdbx_strand_id
1 'polypeptide(L)'
;MNTQAGKSVETVDRSTGELTTLPAGYAAANQSLAVQLAMAELNQDVTTAKAFPRSVATVMRNITELVMLDEQTAKECVYAVPRDGKTVRGPSIRLAEIIASQWGNCHCASRVVHVDKIEKYVESEGIFHDLETGLKRTARTRKNISKRDGGLYSQDMIMTAGNAAASIGMREAILKGVPKAVWRQAFDHAENVIRGDVTTLVERREDAMKALAGIGVAPERVFAAVGVAGLEEIGLEQLADLYAMYQGVKNKETDVDEVFPAVKKGDQPAGLKGKLDQLADGADTTAGSKKHAADKAAPKSEAGSSPAGSDAHGKQASTPKATATGQQPSSGQTSSQDPDDGDPIAKATRLGRAAYRRNMSRKAVPPDFKAEGREAERQAWLDGFAAEEDAEAPEPGSVEED
;
A
#
# COMPACT_ATOMS: atom_id res chain seq x y z
N MET A 1 39.96 -35.79 -34.49
CA MET A 1 39.89 -34.58 -35.33
C MET A 1 39.22 -33.49 -34.50
N ASN A 2 39.66 -32.23 -34.59
CA ASN A 2 39.26 -31.17 -33.65
C ASN A 2 39.20 -29.80 -34.35
N THR A 3 38.01 -29.20 -34.38
CA THR A 3 37.68 -27.86 -34.89
C THR A 3 36.31 -27.51 -34.26
N GLN A 4 36.23 -26.92 -33.07
CA GLN A 4 36.62 -25.57 -32.68
C GLN A 4 35.83 -24.48 -33.42
N ALA A 5 35.03 -23.72 -32.67
CA ALA A 5 34.18 -22.65 -33.20
C ALA A 5 34.96 -21.36 -33.48
N GLY A 6 34.57 -20.64 -34.53
CA GLY A 6 35.20 -19.39 -34.99
C GLY A 6 34.20 -18.25 -35.13
N LYS A 7 34.26 -17.32 -34.17
CA LYS A 7 33.68 -15.95 -34.12
C LYS A 7 32.87 -15.47 -35.35
N SER A 8 31.63 -15.03 -35.10
CA SER A 8 30.97 -14.02 -35.94
C SER A 8 31.79 -12.71 -35.90
N VAL A 9 32.32 -12.29 -37.05
CA VAL A 9 33.00 -11.00 -37.20
C VAL A 9 32.06 -10.03 -37.90
N GLU A 10 31.68 -8.96 -37.20
CA GLU A 10 30.96 -7.83 -37.79
C GLU A 10 31.83 -7.22 -38.90
N THR A 11 31.43 -7.44 -40.15
CA THR A 11 32.18 -7.01 -41.32
C THR A 11 31.60 -5.70 -41.84
N VAL A 12 31.98 -4.60 -41.18
CA VAL A 12 31.73 -3.25 -41.69
C VAL A 12 32.45 -3.08 -43.02
N ASP A 13 31.74 -2.67 -44.07
CA ASP A 13 32.39 -2.28 -45.31
C ASP A 13 33.22 -1.01 -45.07
N ARG A 14 34.55 -1.15 -45.20
CA ARG A 14 35.50 -0.07 -44.89
C ARG A 14 35.57 1.02 -45.97
N SER A 15 34.80 0.90 -47.05
CA SER A 15 34.73 1.88 -48.14
C SER A 15 33.44 2.71 -48.12
N THR A 16 32.32 2.15 -47.66
CA THR A 16 31.01 2.86 -47.60
C THR A 16 30.48 3.12 -46.20
N GLY A 17 30.86 2.31 -45.20
CA GLY A 17 30.38 2.43 -43.83
C GLY A 17 28.94 1.92 -43.60
N GLU A 18 28.28 1.35 -44.60
CA GLU A 18 26.94 0.75 -44.42
C GLU A 18 27.04 -0.57 -43.64
N LEU A 19 26.08 -0.81 -42.73
CA LEU A 19 25.86 -2.14 -42.18
C LEU A 19 25.18 -3.01 -43.23
N THR A 20 25.88 -4.04 -43.72
CA THR A 20 25.32 -5.02 -44.64
C THR A 20 24.15 -5.77 -44.00
N THR A 21 23.21 -6.22 -44.83
CA THR A 21 21.90 -6.75 -44.40
C THR A 21 22.00 -8.01 -43.53
N LEU A 22 20.95 -8.23 -42.72
CA LEU A 22 20.83 -9.36 -41.81
C LEU A 22 21.10 -10.72 -42.51
N PRO A 23 21.69 -11.71 -41.79
CA PRO A 23 22.13 -12.97 -42.40
C PRO A 23 21.05 -13.66 -43.23
N ALA A 24 21.45 -14.28 -44.35
CA ALA A 24 20.55 -15.02 -45.23
C ALA A 24 19.78 -16.10 -44.45
N GLY A 25 18.49 -15.85 -44.20
CA GLY A 25 17.65 -16.58 -43.25
C GLY A 25 16.79 -15.66 -42.38
N TYR A 26 17.24 -14.42 -42.12
CA TYR A 26 16.49 -13.36 -41.42
C TYR A 26 15.69 -12.43 -42.35
N ALA A 27 15.81 -12.60 -43.67
CA ALA A 27 14.90 -11.98 -44.62
C ALA A 27 13.45 -12.49 -44.38
N ALA A 28 12.46 -11.62 -44.61
CA ALA A 28 11.07 -11.81 -44.16
C ALA A 28 10.39 -13.13 -44.61
N ALA A 29 10.89 -13.79 -45.64
CA ALA A 29 10.36 -15.04 -46.19
C ALA A 29 10.28 -16.22 -45.19
N ASN A 30 11.08 -16.22 -44.11
CA ASN A 30 11.16 -17.34 -43.16
C ASN A 30 10.60 -17.05 -41.75
N GLN A 31 9.88 -15.93 -41.54
CA GLN A 31 9.18 -15.72 -40.27
C GLN A 31 7.84 -16.46 -40.23
N SER A 32 7.59 -17.20 -39.16
CA SER A 32 6.27 -17.82 -38.91
C SER A 32 5.15 -16.78 -38.96
N LEU A 33 4.00 -17.13 -39.54
CA LEU A 33 2.83 -16.25 -39.63
C LEU A 33 2.42 -15.69 -38.25
N ALA A 34 2.54 -16.50 -37.18
CA ALA A 34 2.24 -16.05 -35.82
C ALA A 34 3.22 -14.97 -35.31
N VAL A 35 4.48 -14.97 -35.77
CA VAL A 35 5.46 -13.92 -35.46
C VAL A 35 5.13 -12.65 -36.24
N GLN A 36 4.79 -12.79 -37.53
CA GLN A 36 4.41 -11.66 -38.38
C GLN A 36 3.15 -10.94 -37.84
N LEU A 37 2.14 -11.69 -37.42
CA LEU A 37 0.91 -11.15 -36.80
C LEU A 37 1.22 -10.43 -35.48
N ALA A 38 1.92 -11.07 -34.53
CA ALA A 38 2.26 -10.45 -33.25
C ALA A 38 3.16 -9.20 -33.40
N MET A 39 4.00 -9.15 -34.43
CA MET A 39 4.76 -7.94 -34.78
C MET A 39 3.87 -6.85 -35.38
N ALA A 40 2.92 -7.21 -36.26
CA ALA A 40 1.98 -6.25 -36.86
C ALA A 40 1.05 -5.63 -35.81
N GLU A 41 0.49 -6.45 -34.92
CA GLU A 41 -0.33 -6.02 -33.78
C GLU A 41 0.43 -5.03 -32.89
N LEU A 42 1.62 -5.42 -32.38
CA LEU A 42 2.42 -4.57 -31.51
C LEU A 42 2.88 -3.26 -32.19
N ASN A 43 3.20 -3.31 -33.50
CA ASN A 43 3.55 -2.11 -34.26
C ASN A 43 2.35 -1.18 -34.43
N GLN A 44 1.15 -1.70 -34.69
CA GLN A 44 -0.08 -0.91 -34.78
C GLN A 44 -0.43 -0.28 -33.44
N ASP A 45 -0.30 -1.03 -32.34
CA ASP A 45 -0.52 -0.55 -30.97
C ASP A 45 0.42 0.60 -30.60
N VAL A 46 1.73 0.43 -30.81
CA VAL A 46 2.75 1.46 -30.55
C VAL A 46 2.59 2.68 -31.46
N THR A 47 2.18 2.48 -32.72
CA THR A 47 1.90 3.58 -33.65
C THR A 47 0.68 4.38 -33.18
N THR A 48 -0.38 3.70 -32.74
CA THR A 48 -1.60 4.32 -32.21
C THR A 48 -1.31 5.08 -30.91
N ALA A 49 -0.57 4.48 -29.98
CA ALA A 49 -0.16 5.12 -28.73
C ALA A 49 0.69 6.38 -28.93
N LYS A 50 1.54 6.41 -29.96
CA LYS A 50 2.35 7.60 -30.32
C LYS A 50 1.58 8.65 -31.11
N ALA A 51 0.53 8.26 -31.85
CA ALA A 51 -0.37 9.20 -32.52
C ALA A 51 -1.34 9.88 -31.53
N PHE A 52 -1.72 9.18 -30.46
CA PHE A 52 -2.66 9.66 -29.44
C PHE A 52 -2.05 9.56 -28.03
N PRO A 53 -1.03 10.40 -27.71
CA PRO A 53 -0.35 10.36 -26.41
C PRO A 53 -1.26 10.82 -25.25
N ARG A 54 -0.99 10.31 -24.04
CA ARG A 54 -1.87 10.54 -22.88
C ARG A 54 -1.70 11.92 -22.23
N SER A 55 -2.79 12.47 -21.71
CA SER A 55 -2.75 13.61 -20.79
C SER A 55 -2.66 13.12 -19.34
N VAL A 56 -1.46 13.19 -18.73
CA VAL A 56 -1.25 12.73 -17.34
C VAL A 56 -2.19 13.43 -16.35
N ALA A 57 -2.48 14.72 -16.54
CA ALA A 57 -3.44 15.45 -15.72
C ALA A 57 -4.87 14.88 -15.83
N THR A 58 -5.31 14.50 -17.04
CA THR A 58 -6.59 13.82 -17.26
C THR A 58 -6.60 12.46 -16.57
N VAL A 59 -5.51 11.68 -16.69
CA VAL A 59 -5.40 10.37 -16.03
C VAL A 59 -5.49 10.49 -14.50
N MET A 60 -4.75 11.42 -13.90
CA MET A 60 -4.79 11.66 -12.44
C MET A 60 -6.20 12.00 -11.95
N ARG A 61 -6.90 12.87 -12.70
CA ARG A 61 -8.29 13.23 -12.43
C ARG A 61 -9.22 12.01 -12.53
N ASN A 62 -9.17 11.28 -13.65
CA ASN A 62 -10.04 10.11 -13.87
C ASN A 62 -9.83 9.00 -12.81
N ILE A 63 -8.58 8.70 -12.43
CA ILE A 63 -8.28 7.72 -11.37
C ILE A 63 -8.88 8.18 -10.04
N THR A 64 -8.74 9.46 -9.72
CA THR A 64 -9.30 10.04 -8.49
C THR A 64 -10.83 9.99 -8.50
N GLU A 65 -11.47 10.38 -9.60
CA GLU A 65 -12.93 10.33 -9.77
C GLU A 65 -13.50 8.90 -9.65
N LEU A 66 -12.82 7.89 -10.22
CA LEU A 66 -13.25 6.50 -10.11
C LEU A 66 -13.07 5.90 -8.71
N VAL A 67 -12.00 6.26 -8.00
CA VAL A 67 -11.77 5.79 -6.61
C VAL A 67 -12.69 6.51 -5.61
N MET A 68 -13.06 7.77 -5.90
CA MET A 68 -13.98 8.57 -5.09
C MET A 68 -15.47 8.37 -5.45
N LEU A 69 -15.79 7.50 -6.42
CA LEU A 69 -17.15 7.32 -6.93
C LEU A 69 -18.15 6.88 -5.86
N ASP A 70 -17.73 5.99 -4.96
CA ASP A 70 -18.52 5.48 -3.84
C ASP A 70 -17.62 4.90 -2.73
N GLU A 71 -18.16 4.76 -1.52
CA GLU A 71 -17.41 4.27 -0.34
C GLU A 71 -16.96 2.80 -0.48
N GLN A 72 -17.68 1.95 -1.24
CA GLN A 72 -17.29 0.55 -1.46
C GLN A 72 -16.12 0.46 -2.44
N THR A 73 -16.14 1.20 -3.54
CA THR A 73 -15.01 1.25 -4.50
C THR A 73 -13.75 1.77 -3.81
N ALA A 74 -13.86 2.82 -2.99
CA ALA A 74 -12.76 3.28 -2.13
C ALA A 74 -12.28 2.18 -1.16
N LYS A 75 -13.19 1.48 -0.47
CA LYS A 75 -12.86 0.35 0.42
C LYS A 75 -12.16 -0.81 -0.29
N GLU A 76 -12.47 -1.07 -1.57
CA GLU A 76 -11.84 -2.15 -2.36
C GLU A 76 -10.46 -1.77 -2.92
N CYS A 77 -10.08 -0.49 -2.91
CA CYS A 77 -8.80 0.01 -3.45
C CYS A 77 -7.57 -0.23 -2.53
N VAL A 78 -7.78 -0.72 -1.31
CA VAL A 78 -6.70 -1.02 -0.35
C VAL A 78 -6.81 -2.48 0.11
N TYR A 79 -5.66 -3.15 0.21
CA TYR A 79 -5.55 -4.47 0.84
C TYR A 79 -4.74 -4.36 2.14
N ALA A 80 -4.91 -5.33 3.04
CA ALA A 80 -4.07 -5.49 4.21
C ALA A 80 -3.72 -6.97 4.47
N VAL A 81 -2.49 -7.24 4.88
CA VAL A 81 -2.03 -8.57 5.32
C VAL A 81 -1.15 -8.42 6.57
N PRO A 82 -1.39 -9.17 7.66
CA PRO A 82 -0.51 -9.17 8.82
C PRO A 82 0.77 -9.95 8.55
N ARG A 83 1.92 -9.37 8.93
CA ARG A 83 3.26 -9.97 8.82
C ARG A 83 4.06 -9.61 10.06
N ASP A 84 4.68 -10.61 10.70
CA ASP A 84 5.59 -10.44 11.83
C ASP A 84 5.03 -9.54 12.96
N GLY A 85 3.74 -9.71 13.27
CA GLY A 85 3.02 -8.95 14.31
C GLY A 85 2.61 -7.53 13.91
N LYS A 86 2.65 -7.16 12.63
CA LYS A 86 2.23 -5.84 12.11
C LYS A 86 1.36 -5.98 10.86
N THR A 87 0.31 -5.18 10.74
CA THR A 87 -0.43 -5.10 9.49
C THR A 87 0.35 -4.31 8.45
N VAL A 88 0.45 -4.85 7.24
CA VAL A 88 0.97 -4.14 6.06
C VAL A 88 -0.22 -3.82 5.15
N ARG A 89 -0.60 -2.53 5.10
CA ARG A 89 -1.55 -2.01 4.11
C ARG A 89 -0.88 -1.70 2.79
N GLY A 90 -1.65 -1.64 1.71
CA GLY A 90 -1.19 -1.13 0.43
C GLY A 90 -2.27 -1.08 -0.66
N PRO A 91 -1.93 -0.56 -1.85
CA PRO A 91 -2.83 -0.52 -3.01
C PRO A 91 -3.19 -1.94 -3.47
N SER A 92 -4.48 -2.24 -3.62
CA SER A 92 -5.01 -3.55 -4.03
C SER A 92 -4.91 -3.79 -5.55
N ILE A 93 -5.25 -5.00 -6.02
CA ILE A 93 -5.43 -5.24 -7.48
C ILE A 93 -6.49 -4.29 -8.05
N ARG A 94 -7.55 -3.99 -7.30
CA ARG A 94 -8.66 -3.15 -7.76
C ARG A 94 -8.22 -1.72 -8.10
N LEU A 95 -7.35 -1.14 -7.28
CA LEU A 95 -6.75 0.15 -7.59
C LEU A 95 -5.80 0.06 -8.79
N ALA A 96 -5.03 -1.03 -8.92
CA ALA A 96 -4.17 -1.25 -10.08
C ALA A 96 -4.97 -1.43 -11.39
N GLU A 97 -6.15 -2.06 -11.37
CA GLU A 97 -7.09 -2.12 -12.50
C GLU A 97 -7.59 -0.74 -12.90
N ILE A 98 -8.03 0.07 -11.92
CA ILE A 98 -8.46 1.47 -12.18
C ILE A 98 -7.30 2.26 -12.81
N ILE A 99 -6.11 2.19 -12.21
CA ILE A 99 -4.89 2.82 -12.74
C ILE A 99 -4.62 2.39 -14.18
N ALA A 100 -4.60 1.09 -14.49
CA ALA A 100 -4.34 0.59 -15.82
C ALA A 100 -5.42 1.03 -16.84
N SER A 101 -6.69 1.00 -16.45
CA SER A 101 -7.81 1.42 -17.31
C SER A 101 -7.73 2.89 -17.73
N GLN A 102 -7.21 3.76 -16.84
CA GLN A 102 -7.11 5.20 -17.09
C GLN A 102 -5.73 5.62 -17.60
N TRP A 103 -4.66 4.88 -17.32
CA TRP A 103 -3.32 5.16 -17.83
C TRP A 103 -3.29 5.17 -19.37
N GLY A 104 -4.11 4.31 -20.00
CA GLY A 104 -4.21 4.18 -21.46
C GLY A 104 -2.92 3.67 -22.08
N ASN A 105 -2.92 3.44 -23.40
CA ASN A 105 -1.71 3.18 -24.20
C ASN A 105 -0.76 2.14 -23.55
N CYS A 106 -1.30 1.08 -22.92
CA CYS A 106 -0.53 0.08 -22.22
C CYS A 106 -1.20 -1.30 -22.19
N HIS A 107 -0.38 -2.36 -22.29
CA HIS A 107 -0.83 -3.74 -22.15
C HIS A 107 -0.52 -4.27 -20.75
N CYS A 108 -1.54 -4.80 -20.09
CA CYS A 108 -1.45 -5.42 -18.76
C CYS A 108 -1.89 -6.88 -18.85
N ALA A 109 -1.11 -7.79 -18.28
CA ALA A 109 -1.41 -9.22 -18.30
C ALA A 109 -0.83 -9.93 -17.08
N SER A 110 -1.33 -11.14 -16.78
CA SER A 110 -0.67 -12.08 -15.88
C SER A 110 -0.87 -13.51 -16.33
N ARG A 111 0.01 -14.40 -15.87
CA ARG A 111 -0.08 -15.85 -16.09
C ARG A 111 0.61 -16.62 -14.97
N VAL A 112 0.14 -17.83 -14.69
CA VAL A 112 0.95 -18.83 -13.98
C VAL A 112 2.10 -19.24 -14.92
N VAL A 113 3.34 -19.20 -14.43
CA VAL A 113 4.53 -19.60 -15.20
C VAL A 113 5.13 -20.92 -14.71
N HIS A 114 4.91 -21.30 -13.46
CA HIS A 114 5.38 -22.58 -12.92
C HIS A 114 4.50 -23.09 -11.77
N VAL A 115 4.41 -24.41 -11.64
CA VAL A 115 3.74 -25.10 -10.51
C VAL A 115 4.68 -26.19 -10.03
N ASP A 116 5.40 -25.92 -8.93
CA ASP A 116 6.30 -26.88 -8.31
C ASP A 116 5.55 -27.68 -7.24
N LYS A 117 5.31 -28.96 -7.50
CA LYS A 117 4.66 -29.88 -6.54
C LYS A 117 5.64 -30.54 -5.55
N ILE A 118 6.94 -30.34 -5.71
CA ILE A 118 8.03 -30.87 -4.87
C ILE A 118 8.42 -29.83 -3.80
N GLU A 119 8.80 -28.62 -4.23
CA GLU A 119 9.04 -27.46 -3.36
C GLU A 119 7.74 -26.78 -2.90
N LYS A 120 6.59 -27.18 -3.47
CA LYS A 120 5.23 -26.78 -3.07
C LYS A 120 4.99 -25.27 -3.18
N TYR A 121 5.30 -24.69 -4.33
CA TYR A 121 4.89 -23.34 -4.68
C TYR A 121 4.30 -23.25 -6.09
N VAL A 122 3.49 -22.23 -6.32
CA VAL A 122 3.09 -21.76 -7.65
C VAL A 122 3.75 -20.41 -7.90
N GLU A 123 4.41 -20.25 -9.04
CA GLU A 123 4.98 -18.98 -9.50
C GLU A 123 4.14 -18.42 -10.65
N SER A 124 3.77 -17.16 -10.53
CA SER A 124 3.04 -16.39 -11.53
C SER A 124 3.81 -15.13 -11.89
N GLU A 125 3.64 -14.68 -13.12
CA GLU A 125 4.31 -13.51 -13.70
C GLU A 125 3.26 -12.51 -14.19
N GLY A 126 3.23 -11.33 -13.58
CA GLY A 126 2.50 -10.17 -14.08
C GLY A 126 3.38 -9.30 -14.95
N ILE A 127 2.77 -8.70 -15.98
CA ILE A 127 3.43 -7.87 -16.99
C ILE A 127 2.63 -6.58 -17.15
N PHE A 128 3.35 -5.47 -17.20
CA PHE A 128 2.87 -4.16 -17.63
C PHE A 128 3.78 -3.67 -18.76
N HIS A 129 3.21 -3.17 -19.84
CA HIS A 129 3.97 -2.63 -20.97
C HIS A 129 3.33 -1.34 -21.46
N ASP A 130 3.98 -0.22 -21.19
CA ASP A 130 3.60 1.09 -21.74
C ASP A 130 4.07 1.18 -23.20
N LEU A 131 3.11 1.38 -24.12
CA LEU A 131 3.32 1.37 -25.57
C LEU A 131 3.79 2.72 -26.11
N GLU A 132 3.60 3.80 -25.34
CA GLU A 132 3.99 5.16 -25.72
C GLU A 132 5.45 5.43 -25.34
N THR A 133 5.83 5.05 -24.11
CA THR A 133 7.21 5.20 -23.61
C THR A 133 8.10 3.97 -23.88
N GLY A 134 7.52 2.81 -24.18
CA GLY A 134 8.23 1.53 -24.28
C GLY A 134 8.63 0.91 -22.93
N LEU A 135 8.17 1.47 -21.79
CA LEU A 135 8.50 0.94 -20.47
C LEU A 135 7.80 -0.41 -20.23
N LYS A 136 8.60 -1.48 -20.22
CA LYS A 136 8.16 -2.81 -19.77
C LYS A 136 8.54 -3.07 -18.32
N ARG A 137 7.57 -3.54 -17.53
CA ARG A 137 7.75 -4.08 -16.18
C ARG A 137 7.21 -5.49 -16.10
N THR A 138 7.91 -6.30 -15.33
CA THR A 138 7.54 -7.69 -15.02
C THR A 138 7.70 -7.88 -13.52
N ALA A 139 6.71 -8.48 -12.87
CA ALA A 139 6.76 -8.84 -11.47
C ALA A 139 6.43 -10.32 -11.31
N ARG A 140 7.31 -11.08 -10.63
CA ARG A 140 7.06 -12.47 -10.28
C ARG A 140 6.60 -12.57 -8.84
N THR A 141 5.64 -13.45 -8.60
CA THR A 141 5.06 -13.71 -7.28
C THR A 141 4.94 -15.21 -7.09
N ARG A 142 5.31 -15.69 -5.90
CA ARG A 142 5.11 -17.07 -5.48
C ARG A 142 4.05 -17.12 -4.38
N LYS A 143 3.15 -18.11 -4.46
CA LYS A 143 2.29 -18.53 -3.34
C LYS A 143 2.64 -19.98 -2.97
N ASN A 144 2.60 -20.28 -1.68
CA ASN A 144 2.82 -21.63 -1.16
C ASN A 144 1.58 -22.49 -1.45
N ILE A 145 1.77 -23.76 -1.84
CA ILE A 145 0.71 -24.75 -2.09
C ILE A 145 0.84 -25.99 -1.19
N SER A 146 1.49 -25.82 -0.03
CA SER A 146 1.52 -26.79 1.06
C SER A 146 0.45 -26.52 2.11
N LYS A 147 -0.15 -27.61 2.60
CA LYS A 147 -1.07 -27.63 3.74
C LYS A 147 -0.30 -27.51 5.06
N ARG A 148 -1.03 -27.17 6.14
CA ARG A 148 -0.50 -27.08 7.51
C ARG A 148 0.05 -28.39 8.06
N ASP A 149 -0.35 -29.53 7.51
CA ASP A 149 0.17 -30.88 7.80
C ASP A 149 1.43 -31.24 6.96
N GLY A 150 1.90 -30.34 6.11
CA GLY A 150 2.98 -30.56 5.16
C GLY A 150 2.56 -31.26 3.86
N GLY A 151 1.29 -31.64 3.70
CA GLY A 151 0.73 -32.20 2.48
C GLY A 151 0.64 -31.18 1.32
N LEU A 152 0.27 -31.65 0.13
CA LEU A 152 0.01 -30.77 -1.02
C LEU A 152 -1.47 -30.32 -1.03
N TYR A 153 -1.72 -29.12 -1.53
CA TYR A 153 -3.04 -28.63 -1.93
C TYR A 153 -3.71 -29.52 -3.00
N SER A 154 -5.05 -29.47 -3.09
CA SER A 154 -5.78 -30.11 -4.20
C SER A 154 -5.53 -29.36 -5.52
N GLN A 155 -5.90 -29.98 -6.65
CA GLN A 155 -5.76 -29.35 -7.97
C GLN A 155 -6.46 -27.96 -8.01
N ASP A 156 -7.65 -27.85 -7.44
CA ASP A 156 -8.45 -26.61 -7.44
C ASP A 156 -7.88 -25.54 -6.49
N MET A 157 -7.33 -25.96 -5.34
CA MET A 157 -6.59 -25.08 -4.44
C MET A 157 -5.29 -24.57 -5.08
N ILE A 158 -4.58 -25.39 -5.86
CA ILE A 158 -3.39 -24.99 -6.63
C ILE A 158 -3.77 -23.97 -7.71
N MET A 159 -4.88 -24.19 -8.43
CA MET A 159 -5.39 -23.21 -9.40
C MET A 159 -5.77 -21.88 -8.72
N THR A 160 -6.41 -21.95 -7.55
CA THR A 160 -6.79 -20.76 -6.77
C THR A 160 -5.57 -19.97 -6.29
N ALA A 161 -4.56 -20.64 -5.72
CA ALA A 161 -3.29 -20.03 -5.33
C ALA A 161 -2.52 -19.45 -6.54
N GLY A 162 -2.60 -20.11 -7.70
CA GLY A 162 -2.01 -19.61 -8.96
C GLY A 162 -2.64 -18.31 -9.44
N ASN A 163 -3.97 -18.23 -9.37
CA ASN A 163 -4.74 -17.03 -9.69
C ASN A 163 -4.45 -15.89 -8.68
N ALA A 164 -4.35 -16.20 -7.38
CA ALA A 164 -3.95 -15.23 -6.36
C ALA A 164 -2.53 -14.67 -6.62
N ALA A 165 -1.57 -15.54 -6.93
CA ALA A 165 -0.22 -15.13 -7.30
C ALA A 165 -0.18 -14.32 -8.61
N ALA A 166 -1.05 -14.63 -9.58
CA ALA A 166 -1.16 -13.89 -10.84
C ALA A 166 -1.76 -12.49 -10.63
N SER A 167 -2.79 -12.37 -9.80
CA SER A 167 -3.38 -11.09 -9.37
C SER A 167 -2.35 -10.19 -8.69
N ILE A 168 -1.66 -10.69 -7.66
CA ILE A 168 -0.57 -9.95 -7.01
C ILE A 168 0.52 -9.58 -8.01
N GLY A 169 0.93 -10.50 -8.90
CA GLY A 169 1.93 -10.21 -9.93
C GLY A 169 1.50 -9.07 -10.87
N MET A 170 0.23 -9.05 -11.31
CA MET A 170 -0.33 -8.01 -12.16
C MET A 170 -0.34 -6.65 -11.46
N ARG A 171 -0.86 -6.61 -10.22
CA ARG A 171 -0.86 -5.45 -9.32
C ARG A 171 0.54 -4.87 -9.15
N GLU A 172 1.50 -5.71 -8.80
CA GLU A 172 2.91 -5.33 -8.59
C GLU A 172 3.58 -4.85 -9.88
N ALA A 173 3.22 -5.37 -11.06
CA ALA A 173 3.74 -4.92 -12.35
C ALA A 173 3.19 -3.53 -12.74
N ILE A 174 1.88 -3.31 -12.60
CA ILE A 174 1.22 -2.03 -12.91
C ILE A 174 1.76 -0.92 -12.00
N LEU A 175 1.80 -1.14 -10.69
CA LEU A 175 2.23 -0.13 -9.71
C LEU A 175 3.73 0.21 -9.77
N LYS A 176 4.54 -0.62 -10.45
CA LYS A 176 5.97 -0.36 -10.76
C LYS A 176 6.17 0.19 -12.17
N GLY A 177 5.13 0.18 -12.99
CA GLY A 177 5.07 0.78 -14.32
C GLY A 177 4.57 2.23 -14.27
N VAL A 178 3.41 2.45 -13.64
CA VAL A 178 2.80 3.78 -13.52
C VAL A 178 3.40 4.55 -12.32
N PRO A 179 3.99 5.75 -12.52
CA PRO A 179 4.64 6.50 -11.45
C PRO A 179 3.73 6.80 -10.26
N LYS A 180 4.18 6.56 -9.03
CA LYS A 180 3.35 6.74 -7.81
C LYS A 180 2.74 8.13 -7.65
N ALA A 181 3.32 9.18 -8.24
CA ALA A 181 2.74 10.53 -8.24
C ALA A 181 1.36 10.59 -8.91
N VAL A 182 1.07 9.72 -9.88
CA VAL A 182 -0.17 9.71 -10.68
C VAL A 182 -1.38 9.22 -9.87
N TRP A 183 -1.16 8.30 -8.93
CA TRP A 183 -2.24 7.58 -8.23
C TRP A 183 -2.22 7.72 -6.71
N ARG A 184 -1.20 8.39 -6.13
CA ARG A 184 -1.08 8.55 -4.67
C ARG A 184 -2.30 9.24 -4.06
N GLN A 185 -2.76 10.36 -4.61
CA GLN A 185 -3.90 11.11 -4.05
C GLN A 185 -5.18 10.25 -3.95
N ALA A 186 -5.43 9.40 -4.95
CA ALA A 186 -6.57 8.47 -4.93
C ALA A 186 -6.39 7.35 -3.88
N PHE A 187 -5.18 6.80 -3.74
CA PHE A 187 -4.86 5.83 -2.68
C PHE A 187 -4.99 6.44 -1.28
N ASP A 188 -4.42 7.62 -1.06
CA ASP A 188 -4.46 8.34 0.22
C ASP A 188 -5.92 8.68 0.59
N HIS A 189 -6.80 8.96 -0.38
CA HIS A 189 -8.25 9.08 -0.15
C HIS A 189 -8.87 7.75 0.29
N ALA A 190 -8.58 6.65 -0.41
CA ALA A 190 -9.09 5.32 -0.08
C ALA A 190 -8.69 4.86 1.34
N GLU A 191 -7.44 5.12 1.77
CA GLU A 191 -7.00 4.84 3.14
C GLU A 191 -7.78 5.65 4.19
N ASN A 192 -8.13 6.91 3.90
CA ASN A 192 -8.93 7.75 4.80
C ASN A 192 -10.40 7.28 4.89
N VAL A 193 -11.01 6.85 3.79
CA VAL A 193 -12.37 6.27 3.78
C VAL A 193 -12.44 4.98 4.60
N ILE A 194 -11.42 4.12 4.49
CA ILE A 194 -11.34 2.87 5.26
C ILE A 194 -11.14 3.15 6.75
N ARG A 195 -10.27 4.12 7.10
CA ARG A 195 -10.09 4.63 8.47
C ARG A 195 -11.41 5.08 9.09
N GLY A 196 -12.22 5.84 8.35
CA GLY A 196 -13.52 6.34 8.81
C GLY A 196 -13.42 7.33 9.97
N ASP A 197 -14.56 7.58 10.63
CA ASP A 197 -14.68 8.53 11.74
C ASP A 197 -15.08 7.84 13.06
N VAL A 198 -14.59 8.38 14.18
CA VAL A 198 -14.80 7.92 15.56
C VAL A 198 -16.28 7.85 15.91
N THR A 199 -17.10 8.79 15.39
CA THR A 199 -18.56 8.82 15.63
C THR A 199 -19.28 7.54 15.20
N THR A 200 -18.75 6.85 14.18
CA THR A 200 -19.30 5.61 13.59
C THR A 200 -18.61 4.33 14.08
N LEU A 201 -17.66 4.43 15.01
CA LEU A 201 -16.76 3.33 15.38
C LEU A 201 -17.49 2.10 15.94
N VAL A 202 -18.56 2.30 16.74
CA VAL A 202 -19.32 1.18 17.34
C VAL A 202 -20.08 0.38 16.28
N GLU A 203 -20.81 1.07 15.41
CA GLU A 203 -21.55 0.45 14.30
C GLU A 203 -20.60 -0.26 13.31
N ARG A 204 -19.50 0.41 12.90
CA ARG A 204 -18.50 -0.19 12.01
C ARG A 204 -17.78 -1.39 12.64
N ARG A 205 -17.57 -1.41 13.96
CA ARG A 205 -17.07 -2.61 14.68
C ARG A 205 -18.03 -3.79 14.52
N GLU A 206 -19.32 -3.59 14.78
CA GLU A 206 -20.34 -4.65 14.67
C GLU A 206 -20.45 -5.18 13.23
N ASP A 207 -20.50 -4.29 12.24
CA ASP A 207 -20.54 -4.69 10.83
C ASP A 207 -19.26 -5.39 10.36
N ALA A 208 -18.07 -4.97 10.83
CA ALA A 208 -16.82 -5.67 10.54
C ALA A 208 -16.81 -7.09 11.14
N MET A 209 -17.23 -7.25 12.39
CA MET A 209 -17.34 -8.57 13.04
C MET A 209 -18.35 -9.48 12.33
N LYS A 210 -19.48 -8.92 11.88
CA LYS A 210 -20.53 -9.60 11.13
C LYS A 210 -20.08 -10.03 9.73
N ALA A 211 -19.34 -9.18 9.02
CA ALA A 211 -18.74 -9.51 7.72
C ALA A 211 -17.68 -10.63 7.85
N LEU A 212 -16.83 -10.55 8.89
CA LEU A 212 -15.81 -11.56 9.19
C LEU A 212 -16.43 -12.90 9.63
N ALA A 213 -17.49 -12.88 10.43
CA ALA A 213 -18.27 -14.08 10.76
C ALA A 213 -18.92 -14.70 9.51
N GLY A 214 -19.38 -13.87 8.56
CA GLY A 214 -19.92 -14.30 7.27
C GLY A 214 -18.93 -15.07 6.38
N ILE A 215 -17.62 -14.89 6.58
CA ILE A 215 -16.54 -15.68 5.94
C ILE A 215 -15.91 -16.71 6.89
N GLY A 216 -16.55 -17.03 8.02
CA GLY A 216 -16.14 -18.10 8.94
C GLY A 216 -14.99 -17.74 9.90
N VAL A 217 -14.67 -16.46 10.08
CA VAL A 217 -13.64 -16.02 11.03
C VAL A 217 -14.28 -15.86 12.42
N ALA A 218 -13.84 -16.69 13.37
CA ALA A 218 -14.24 -16.60 14.78
C ALA A 218 -13.63 -15.34 15.46
N PRO A 219 -14.33 -14.69 16.42
CA PRO A 219 -13.88 -13.45 17.04
C PRO A 219 -12.44 -13.46 17.58
N GLU A 220 -12.01 -14.59 18.15
CA GLU A 220 -10.68 -14.74 18.72
C GLU A 220 -9.58 -14.64 17.65
N ARG A 221 -9.86 -15.11 16.42
CA ARG A 221 -8.96 -14.96 15.25
C ARG A 221 -8.89 -13.51 14.79
N VAL A 222 -10.01 -12.77 14.86
CA VAL A 222 -10.05 -11.33 14.56
C VAL A 222 -9.17 -10.56 15.53
N PHE A 223 -9.38 -10.78 16.83
CA PHE A 223 -8.67 -10.11 17.92
C PHE A 223 -7.15 -10.39 17.85
N ALA A 224 -6.76 -11.65 17.63
CA ALA A 224 -5.36 -12.03 17.46
C ALA A 224 -4.70 -11.41 16.20
N ALA A 225 -5.41 -11.31 15.07
CA ALA A 225 -4.86 -10.79 13.81
C ALA A 225 -4.49 -9.29 13.87
N VAL A 226 -5.21 -8.49 14.66
CA VAL A 226 -4.92 -7.04 14.86
C VAL A 226 -4.33 -6.71 16.24
N GLY A 227 -3.95 -7.72 17.03
CA GLY A 227 -3.18 -7.55 18.28
C GLY A 227 -3.95 -6.99 19.47
N VAL A 228 -5.28 -7.09 19.48
CA VAL A 228 -6.19 -6.58 20.52
C VAL A 228 -6.81 -7.71 21.34
N ALA A 229 -7.19 -7.46 22.59
CA ALA A 229 -7.78 -8.50 23.44
C ALA A 229 -9.30 -8.67 23.29
N GLY A 230 -9.98 -7.72 22.65
CA GLY A 230 -11.43 -7.77 22.45
C GLY A 230 -11.98 -6.58 21.67
N LEU A 231 -13.29 -6.60 21.44
CA LEU A 231 -14.02 -5.64 20.61
C LEU A 231 -13.77 -4.17 20.99
N GLU A 232 -13.67 -3.87 22.30
CA GLU A 232 -13.46 -2.52 22.81
C GLU A 232 -12.08 -1.93 22.53
N GLU A 233 -11.07 -2.77 22.26
CA GLU A 233 -9.72 -2.34 21.90
C GLU A 233 -9.55 -2.10 20.39
N ILE A 234 -10.56 -2.39 19.56
CA ILE A 234 -10.54 -2.10 18.12
C ILE A 234 -10.74 -0.59 17.90
N GLY A 235 -9.64 0.14 17.69
CA GLY A 235 -9.65 1.53 17.24
C GLY A 235 -9.85 1.67 15.73
N LEU A 236 -9.84 2.91 15.22
CA LEU A 236 -9.98 3.19 13.78
C LEU A 236 -8.92 2.47 12.92
N GLU A 237 -7.69 2.33 13.41
CA GLU A 237 -6.62 1.66 12.66
C GLU A 237 -6.82 0.14 12.60
N GLN A 238 -7.25 -0.48 13.71
CA GLN A 238 -7.58 -1.91 13.73
C GLN A 238 -8.81 -2.19 12.86
N LEU A 239 -9.82 -1.32 12.90
CA LEU A 239 -10.99 -1.40 12.02
C LEU A 239 -10.61 -1.26 10.54
N ALA A 240 -9.71 -0.32 10.22
CA ALA A 240 -9.18 -0.12 8.87
C ALA A 240 -8.41 -1.35 8.36
N ASP A 241 -7.58 -1.93 9.22
CA ASP A 241 -6.89 -3.20 8.97
C ASP A 241 -7.91 -4.31 8.66
N LEU A 242 -8.93 -4.49 9.50
CA LEU A 242 -9.95 -5.53 9.33
C LEU A 242 -10.73 -5.41 8.01
N TYR A 243 -11.12 -4.20 7.61
CA TYR A 243 -11.78 -4.01 6.31
C TYR A 243 -10.83 -4.33 5.14
N ALA A 244 -9.60 -3.82 5.13
CA ALA A 244 -8.65 -4.07 4.05
C ALA A 244 -8.16 -5.55 4.01
N MET A 245 -8.17 -6.23 5.16
CA MET A 245 -7.96 -7.68 5.29
C MET A 245 -9.13 -8.46 4.67
N TYR A 246 -10.37 -8.11 5.02
CA TYR A 246 -11.59 -8.72 4.46
C TYR A 246 -11.68 -8.55 2.94
N GLN A 247 -11.38 -7.36 2.42
CA GLN A 247 -11.39 -7.10 0.96
C GLN A 247 -10.28 -7.89 0.25
N GLY A 248 -9.10 -8.05 0.85
CA GLY A 248 -8.03 -8.92 0.31
C GLY A 248 -8.46 -10.39 0.15
N VAL A 249 -9.24 -10.90 1.11
CA VAL A 249 -9.86 -12.24 1.04
C VAL A 249 -10.96 -12.29 -0.02
N LYS A 250 -11.90 -11.32 -0.02
CA LYS A 250 -12.99 -11.21 -1.01
C LYS A 250 -12.45 -11.21 -2.45
N ASN A 251 -11.38 -10.46 -2.68
CA ASN A 251 -10.71 -10.31 -3.98
C ASN A 251 -9.77 -11.48 -4.32
N LYS A 252 -9.61 -12.47 -3.42
CA LYS A 252 -8.73 -13.63 -3.59
C LYS A 252 -7.25 -13.27 -3.80
N GLU A 253 -6.79 -12.15 -3.25
CA GLU A 253 -5.35 -11.84 -3.14
C GLU A 253 -4.67 -12.65 -2.01
N THR A 254 -5.44 -13.05 -1.01
CA THR A 254 -4.94 -13.71 0.22
C THR A 254 -5.99 -14.62 0.84
N ASP A 255 -5.56 -15.64 1.57
CA ASP A 255 -6.45 -16.66 2.16
C ASP A 255 -6.88 -16.32 3.60
N VAL A 256 -8.05 -16.82 4.04
CA VAL A 256 -8.58 -16.60 5.41
C VAL A 256 -7.59 -17.07 6.49
N ASP A 257 -6.90 -18.18 6.26
CA ASP A 257 -5.91 -18.74 7.19
C ASP A 257 -4.53 -18.05 7.12
N GLU A 258 -4.24 -17.30 6.04
CA GLU A 258 -3.05 -16.45 5.88
C GLU A 258 -3.22 -15.12 6.64
N VAL A 259 -4.45 -14.57 6.62
CA VAL A 259 -4.77 -13.27 7.22
C VAL A 259 -5.23 -13.39 8.68
N PHE A 260 -6.04 -14.40 9.01
CA PHE A 260 -6.61 -14.59 10.34
C PHE A 260 -6.14 -15.93 10.93
N PRO A 261 -4.84 -16.10 11.25
CA PRO A 261 -4.30 -17.40 11.65
C PRO A 261 -5.04 -18.01 12.85
N ALA A 262 -5.19 -19.34 12.84
CA ALA A 262 -5.91 -20.06 13.89
C ALA A 262 -5.12 -20.05 15.22
N VAL A 263 -5.62 -19.25 16.17
CA VAL A 263 -5.09 -18.97 17.52
C VAL A 263 -4.74 -20.26 18.26
N LYS A 264 -3.49 -20.40 18.75
CA LYS A 264 -3.14 -21.46 19.70
C LYS A 264 -3.46 -20.99 21.12
N LYS A 265 -3.65 -21.94 22.04
CA LYS A 265 -3.94 -21.66 23.46
C LYS A 265 -2.73 -20.99 24.13
N GLY A 266 -2.69 -19.66 24.09
CA GLY A 266 -1.56 -18.82 24.51
C GLY A 266 -1.28 -17.62 23.59
N ASP A 267 -1.74 -17.64 22.33
CA ASP A 267 -1.50 -16.55 21.35
C ASP A 267 -2.46 -15.35 21.51
N GLN A 268 -3.38 -15.39 22.49
CA GLN A 268 -4.37 -14.33 22.68
C GLN A 268 -3.71 -13.14 23.41
N PRO A 269 -3.66 -11.93 22.82
CA PRO A 269 -2.91 -10.82 23.37
C PRO A 269 -3.53 -10.35 24.70
N ALA A 270 -2.69 -10.10 25.71
CA ALA A 270 -3.15 -9.54 26.97
C ALA A 270 -3.73 -8.14 26.75
N GLY A 271 -4.99 -7.93 27.16
CA GLY A 271 -5.65 -6.62 27.07
C GLY A 271 -5.06 -5.60 28.03
N LEU A 272 -5.56 -4.36 27.99
CA LEU A 272 -5.11 -3.27 28.87
C LEU A 272 -5.08 -3.69 30.34
N LYS A 273 -6.10 -4.44 30.79
CA LYS A 273 -6.16 -5.00 32.15
C LYS A 273 -5.04 -6.02 32.41
N GLY A 274 -4.88 -7.03 31.56
CA GLY A 274 -3.83 -8.05 31.75
C GLY A 274 -2.40 -7.50 31.65
N LYS A 275 -2.19 -6.44 30.86
CA LYS A 275 -0.93 -5.67 30.82
C LYS A 275 -0.72 -4.86 32.10
N LEU A 276 -1.78 -4.27 32.67
CA LEU A 276 -1.73 -3.55 33.95
C LEU A 276 -1.47 -4.51 35.12
N ASP A 277 -2.12 -5.68 35.13
CA ASP A 277 -1.89 -6.73 36.12
C ASP A 277 -0.42 -7.21 36.06
N GLN A 278 0.12 -7.47 34.86
CA GLN A 278 1.56 -7.80 34.68
C GLN A 278 2.53 -6.68 35.10
N LEU A 279 2.12 -5.40 35.00
CA LEU A 279 2.91 -4.26 35.50
C LEU A 279 2.83 -4.10 37.02
N ALA A 280 1.73 -4.56 37.65
CA ALA A 280 1.59 -4.59 39.10
C ALA A 280 2.38 -5.76 39.73
N ASP A 281 2.27 -6.97 39.16
CA ASP A 281 3.00 -8.16 39.61
C ASP A 281 4.53 -7.99 39.46
N GLY A 282 4.98 -7.11 38.55
CA GLY A 282 6.40 -6.79 38.38
C GLY A 282 7.03 -5.95 39.51
N ALA A 283 6.26 -5.51 40.50
CA ALA A 283 6.74 -4.61 41.57
C ALA A 283 7.25 -5.31 42.83
N ASP A 284 6.97 -6.61 43.05
CA ASP A 284 7.38 -7.34 44.26
C ASP A 284 7.96 -8.72 43.95
N THR A 285 9.30 -8.82 43.99
CA THR A 285 10.05 -10.05 44.36
C THR A 285 11.56 -9.78 44.45
N THR A 286 12.04 -9.19 45.56
CA THR A 286 13.49 -9.10 45.84
C THR A 286 13.90 -9.48 47.27
N ALA A 287 13.78 -10.77 47.65
CA ALA A 287 14.77 -11.48 48.51
C ALA A 287 14.38 -12.93 48.91
N GLY A 288 15.26 -13.90 48.63
CA GLY A 288 15.35 -15.19 49.35
C GLY A 288 14.36 -16.29 48.90
N SER A 289 14.70 -17.59 48.94
CA SER A 289 15.95 -18.22 49.37
C SER A 289 16.22 -19.58 48.69
N LYS A 290 17.49 -20.01 48.77
CA LYS A 290 18.10 -21.34 48.55
C LYS A 290 17.14 -22.52 48.90
N LYS A 291 17.22 -23.72 48.32
CA LYS A 291 18.38 -24.50 47.80
C LYS A 291 17.82 -25.66 46.92
N HIS A 292 18.50 -26.19 45.90
CA HIS A 292 19.39 -27.35 46.05
C HIS A 292 20.27 -27.63 44.81
N ALA A 293 21.40 -28.30 45.04
CA ALA A 293 22.20 -29.02 44.04
C ALA A 293 22.23 -30.53 44.44
N ALA A 294 22.77 -31.50 43.68
CA ALA A 294 23.52 -31.52 42.42
C ALA A 294 23.04 -32.76 41.57
N ASP A 295 23.74 -33.48 40.69
CA ASP A 295 25.16 -33.58 40.29
C ASP A 295 25.34 -34.40 38.97
N LYS A 296 26.51 -34.29 38.31
CA LYS A 296 27.11 -35.23 37.31
C LYS A 296 26.34 -35.49 35.98
N ALA A 297 26.99 -35.84 34.85
CA ALA A 297 28.42 -35.87 34.50
C ALA A 297 28.62 -35.75 32.96
N ALA A 298 29.84 -35.37 32.55
CA ALA A 298 30.41 -35.63 31.22
C ALA A 298 31.68 -36.48 31.39
N PRO A 299 32.15 -37.20 30.35
CA PRO A 299 33.44 -36.77 29.78
C PRO A 299 33.66 -37.06 28.27
N LYS A 300 34.38 -36.14 27.60
CA LYS A 300 35.46 -36.37 26.60
C LYS A 300 35.20 -37.15 25.28
N SER A 301 36.05 -37.06 24.24
CA SER A 301 36.85 -35.98 23.63
C SER A 301 37.68 -36.52 22.45
N GLU A 302 37.76 -35.80 21.32
CA GLU A 302 38.86 -35.69 20.30
C GLU A 302 38.24 -35.07 19.02
N ALA A 303 38.78 -34.03 18.35
CA ALA A 303 40.10 -33.76 17.76
C ALA A 303 40.30 -34.45 16.38
N GLY A 304 40.70 -33.79 15.28
CA GLY A 304 40.93 -32.35 15.00
C GLY A 304 40.32 -31.97 13.63
N SER A 305 40.78 -31.00 12.83
CA SER A 305 41.94 -30.08 12.91
C SER A 305 41.70 -28.83 12.03
N SER A 306 42.45 -27.75 12.25
CA SER A 306 42.57 -26.60 11.32
C SER A 306 44.00 -26.48 10.77
N PRO A 307 44.21 -25.83 9.62
CA PRO A 307 44.61 -24.40 9.56
C PRO A 307 43.64 -23.56 8.68
N ALA A 308 43.48 -22.23 8.73
CA ALA A 308 44.29 -21.05 9.15
C ALA A 308 44.88 -20.23 7.97
N GLY A 309 44.88 -18.90 8.10
CA GLY A 309 45.05 -17.88 7.04
C GLY A 309 43.75 -17.05 6.91
N SER A 310 43.59 -15.80 7.37
CA SER A 310 44.50 -14.62 7.49
C SER A 310 44.75 -13.94 6.12
N ASP A 311 44.74 -12.62 5.94
CA ASP A 311 44.61 -11.43 6.83
C ASP A 311 43.77 -10.33 6.11
N ALA A 312 42.82 -9.64 6.76
CA ALA A 312 42.94 -8.40 7.56
C ALA A 312 43.34 -7.11 6.80
N HIS A 313 42.39 -6.15 6.68
CA HIS A 313 42.49 -4.67 6.68
C HIS A 313 41.09 -4.08 6.36
N GLY A 314 40.66 -2.91 6.82
CA GLY A 314 41.21 -1.98 7.81
C GLY A 314 40.26 -0.79 8.04
N LYS A 315 40.18 -0.25 9.27
CA LYS A 315 39.47 1.01 9.55
C LYS A 315 40.40 2.20 9.38
N GLN A 316 40.00 3.23 8.65
CA GLN A 316 40.28 4.61 9.05
C GLN A 316 39.33 5.62 8.42
N ALA A 317 39.23 6.79 9.05
CA ALA A 317 38.44 7.92 8.59
C ALA A 317 39.29 9.20 8.68
N SER A 318 39.13 10.10 7.72
CA SER A 318 39.66 11.46 7.78
C SER A 318 38.94 12.36 6.77
N THR A 319 38.47 13.52 7.23
CA THR A 319 38.09 14.64 6.36
C THR A 319 39.34 15.37 5.85
N PRO A 320 39.19 16.27 4.86
CA PRO A 320 39.53 17.66 5.17
C PRO A 320 38.42 18.66 4.78
N LYS A 321 38.65 19.96 5.05
CA LYS A 321 37.64 21.04 5.06
C LYS A 321 38.16 22.30 4.36
N ALA A 322 37.43 22.78 3.35
CA ALA A 322 37.30 24.19 2.92
C ALA A 322 36.02 24.27 2.04
N THR A 323 34.96 25.05 2.29
CA THR A 323 34.80 26.47 2.66
C THR A 323 34.88 27.43 1.47
N ALA A 324 33.75 27.60 0.77
CA ALA A 324 33.37 28.80 0.02
C ALA A 324 31.83 28.88 -0.15
N THR A 325 31.30 30.10 -0.18
CA THR A 325 29.87 30.46 -0.20
C THR A 325 29.14 30.13 -1.52
N GLY A 326 27.89 29.67 -1.42
CA GLY A 326 26.91 29.59 -2.52
C GLY A 326 25.51 29.28 -1.98
N GLN A 327 24.45 29.87 -2.55
CA GLN A 327 23.07 29.73 -2.04
C GLN A 327 22.42 28.42 -2.52
N GLN A 328 21.57 27.83 -1.68
CA GLN A 328 20.78 26.63 -1.97
C GLN A 328 19.32 26.85 -1.56
N PRO A 329 18.34 26.78 -2.48
CA PRO A 329 16.93 26.66 -2.11
C PRO A 329 16.61 25.20 -1.73
N SER A 330 15.88 25.02 -0.64
CA SER A 330 15.36 23.71 -0.20
C SER A 330 13.84 23.77 -0.11
N SER A 331 13.15 23.01 -0.94
CA SER A 331 11.68 22.99 -1.00
C SER A 331 11.09 22.13 0.14
N GLY A 332 10.99 22.73 1.32
CA GLY A 332 10.33 22.15 2.49
C GLY A 332 8.80 22.30 2.47
N GLN A 333 8.15 21.44 3.28
CA GLN A 333 6.70 21.29 3.44
C GLN A 333 5.93 22.62 3.55
N THR A 334 4.89 22.79 2.73
CA THR A 334 3.87 23.84 2.89
C THR A 334 2.85 23.44 3.95
N SER A 335 3.17 23.65 5.23
CA SER A 335 2.14 23.86 6.25
C SER A 335 1.65 25.31 6.15
N SER A 336 0.46 25.52 5.61
CA SER A 336 -0.18 26.85 5.56
C SER A 336 -0.69 27.24 6.96
N GLN A 337 0.22 27.70 7.82
CA GLN A 337 -0.15 28.53 8.95
C GLN A 337 -0.35 29.96 8.42
N ASP A 338 -1.58 30.44 8.45
CA ASP A 338 -1.85 31.86 8.19
C ASP A 338 -1.24 32.72 9.32
N PRO A 339 -0.85 33.98 9.07
CA PRO A 339 -0.01 34.76 10.00
C PRO A 339 -0.61 35.14 11.36
N ASP A 340 -1.83 34.67 11.65
CA ASP A 340 -2.71 35.17 12.73
C ASP A 340 -3.25 34.05 13.65
N ASP A 341 -2.78 32.80 13.48
CA ASP A 341 -3.24 31.63 14.27
C ASP A 341 -2.85 31.68 15.77
N GLY A 342 -2.32 32.81 16.25
CA GLY A 342 -2.01 33.10 17.66
C GLY A 342 -3.13 33.82 18.43
N ASP A 343 -4.06 34.52 17.76
CA ASP A 343 -5.21 35.14 18.44
C ASP A 343 -6.43 34.20 18.44
N PRO A 344 -6.89 33.72 19.62
CA PRO A 344 -8.08 32.89 19.70
C PRO A 344 -9.36 33.62 19.26
N ILE A 345 -9.43 34.95 19.37
CA ILE A 345 -10.59 35.76 18.96
C ILE A 345 -10.69 35.80 17.43
N ALA A 346 -9.61 36.20 16.74
CA ALA A 346 -9.57 36.18 15.27
C ALA A 346 -9.87 34.79 14.70
N LYS A 347 -9.33 33.74 15.32
CA LYS A 347 -9.61 32.33 14.99
C LYS A 347 -11.09 31.96 15.17
N ALA A 348 -11.73 32.40 16.26
CA ALA A 348 -13.15 32.15 16.49
C ALA A 348 -14.04 32.87 15.46
N THR A 349 -13.77 34.14 15.14
CA THR A 349 -14.47 34.90 14.08
C THR A 349 -14.34 34.22 12.72
N ARG A 350 -13.13 33.75 12.36
CA ARG A 350 -12.86 32.99 11.12
C ARG A 350 -13.67 31.68 11.05
N LEU A 351 -13.82 30.98 12.18
CA LEU A 351 -14.64 29.78 12.30
C LEU A 351 -16.15 30.07 12.23
N GLY A 352 -16.60 31.25 12.67
CA GLY A 352 -17.99 31.70 12.54
C GLY A 352 -18.39 31.89 11.07
N ARG A 353 -17.61 32.70 10.34
CA ARG A 353 -17.78 32.93 8.88
C ARG A 353 -17.75 31.62 8.09
N ALA A 354 -16.79 30.74 8.41
CA ALA A 354 -16.65 29.44 7.77
C ALA A 354 -17.81 28.47 8.06
N ALA A 355 -18.56 28.66 9.15
CA ALA A 355 -19.75 27.87 9.45
C ALA A 355 -20.97 28.34 8.64
N TYR A 356 -21.17 29.66 8.49
CA TYR A 356 -22.23 30.22 7.63
C TYR A 356 -22.09 29.72 6.18
N ARG A 357 -20.89 29.90 5.58
CA ARG A 357 -20.56 29.41 4.22
C ARG A 357 -20.66 27.90 4.02
N ARG A 358 -20.92 27.12 5.08
CA ARG A 358 -21.14 25.67 5.06
C ARG A 358 -22.58 25.28 5.36
N ASN A 359 -23.52 26.24 5.33
CA ASN A 359 -24.93 26.08 5.68
C ASN A 359 -25.14 25.47 7.09
N MET A 360 -24.22 25.75 8.03
CA MET A 360 -24.36 25.32 9.42
C MET A 360 -25.27 26.28 10.18
N SER A 361 -26.05 25.76 11.15
CA SER A 361 -26.88 26.63 12.00
C SER A 361 -26.05 27.53 12.91
N ARG A 362 -26.52 28.76 13.16
CA ARG A 362 -25.96 29.70 14.17
C ARG A 362 -25.86 29.12 15.61
N LYS A 363 -26.52 27.99 15.88
CA LYS A 363 -26.41 27.24 17.16
C LYS A 363 -25.25 26.22 17.20
N ALA A 364 -24.61 25.95 16.05
CA ALA A 364 -23.54 24.98 15.87
C ALA A 364 -22.15 25.48 16.33
N VAL A 365 -22.11 26.41 17.29
CA VAL A 365 -20.88 26.87 17.95
C VAL A 365 -20.07 25.66 18.46
N PRO A 366 -18.75 25.58 18.19
CA PRO A 366 -17.87 24.53 18.70
C PRO A 366 -17.97 24.32 20.23
N PRO A 367 -17.86 23.07 20.73
CA PRO A 367 -17.86 22.78 22.18
C PRO A 367 -16.80 23.56 22.97
N ASP A 368 -15.63 23.78 22.38
CA ASP A 368 -14.50 24.47 23.02
C ASP A 368 -14.82 25.93 23.39
N PHE A 369 -15.74 26.58 22.67
CA PHE A 369 -16.23 27.94 22.96
C PHE A 369 -17.49 27.93 23.84
N LYS A 370 -18.05 26.75 24.16
CA LYS A 370 -19.15 26.57 25.13
C LYS A 370 -18.65 26.32 26.56
N ALA A 371 -17.34 26.18 26.75
CA ALA A 371 -16.71 26.10 28.06
C ALA A 371 -16.77 27.44 28.82
N GLU A 372 -16.83 27.36 30.14
CA GLU A 372 -16.77 28.50 31.06
C GLU A 372 -15.40 29.19 30.96
N GLY A 373 -15.38 30.53 30.87
CA GLY A 373 -14.16 31.31 30.65
C GLY A 373 -13.78 31.51 29.17
N ARG A 374 -14.62 31.07 28.22
CA ARG A 374 -14.40 31.23 26.76
C ARG A 374 -15.47 32.12 26.11
N GLU A 375 -16.17 32.94 26.91
CA GLU A 375 -17.26 33.83 26.50
C GLU A 375 -16.91 34.74 25.32
N ALA A 376 -15.69 35.30 25.32
CA ALA A 376 -15.23 36.23 24.29
C ALA A 376 -15.07 35.54 22.92
N GLU A 377 -14.52 34.32 22.90
CA GLU A 377 -14.41 33.52 21.67
C GLU A 377 -15.78 33.04 21.19
N ARG A 378 -16.68 32.69 22.12
CA ARG A 378 -18.07 32.36 21.80
C ARG A 378 -18.77 33.52 21.10
N GLN A 379 -18.57 34.74 21.60
CA GLN A 379 -19.14 35.95 21.01
C GLN A 379 -18.50 36.24 19.65
N ALA A 380 -17.17 36.20 19.55
CA ALA A 380 -16.43 36.37 18.30
C ALA A 380 -16.87 35.38 17.19
N TRP A 381 -17.15 34.12 17.54
CA TRP A 381 -17.73 33.15 16.60
C TRP A 381 -19.15 33.55 16.14
N LEU A 382 -20.00 34.02 17.06
CA LEU A 382 -21.37 34.46 16.75
C LEU A 382 -21.39 35.74 15.91
N ASP A 383 -20.48 36.67 16.17
CA ASP A 383 -20.29 37.92 15.42
C ASP A 383 -19.69 37.63 14.04
N GLY A 384 -18.76 36.67 13.95
CA GLY A 384 -18.24 36.17 12.67
C GLY A 384 -19.31 35.48 11.82
N PHE A 385 -20.22 34.72 12.43
CA PHE A 385 -21.36 34.14 11.74
C PHE A 385 -22.34 35.22 11.26
N ALA A 386 -22.69 36.16 12.13
CA ALA A 386 -23.62 37.25 11.83
C ALA A 386 -23.08 38.19 10.73
N ALA A 387 -21.79 38.54 10.76
CA ALA A 387 -21.18 39.41 9.76
C ALA A 387 -21.07 38.78 8.35
N GLU A 388 -21.29 37.47 8.22
CA GLU A 388 -21.44 36.80 6.92
C GLU A 388 -22.92 36.72 6.52
N GLU A 389 -23.81 36.46 7.49
CA GLU A 389 -25.29 36.50 7.37
C GLU A 389 -25.81 37.88 6.92
N ASP A 390 -25.24 38.96 7.47
CA ASP A 390 -25.54 40.36 7.11
C ASP A 390 -24.92 40.77 5.76
N ALA A 391 -23.89 40.06 5.29
CA ALA A 391 -23.18 40.37 4.03
C ALA A 391 -23.76 39.65 2.80
N GLU A 392 -24.50 38.55 3.01
CA GLU A 392 -25.28 37.85 1.98
C GLU A 392 -26.76 38.28 1.94
N ALA A 393 -27.18 39.14 2.88
CA ALA A 393 -28.51 39.74 2.88
C ALA A 393 -28.67 40.76 1.72
N PRO A 394 -29.78 40.72 0.94
CA PRO A 394 -30.03 41.69 -0.12
C PRO A 394 -30.29 43.09 0.47
N GLU A 395 -29.78 44.14 -0.17
CA GLU A 395 -29.93 45.50 0.34
C GLU A 395 -31.42 45.91 0.44
N PRO A 396 -31.83 46.56 1.56
CA PRO A 396 -33.20 46.98 1.79
C PRO A 396 -33.56 48.22 0.94
N GLY A 397 -33.66 48.03 -0.37
CA GLY A 397 -33.96 49.08 -1.35
C GLY A 397 -34.19 48.60 -2.79
N SER A 398 -33.76 47.38 -3.16
CA SER A 398 -34.00 46.82 -4.51
C SER A 398 -35.42 46.28 -4.66
N VAL A 399 -36.40 47.20 -4.72
CA VAL A 399 -37.72 46.90 -5.29
C VAL A 399 -37.56 46.95 -6.82
N GLU A 400 -37.54 45.79 -7.46
CA GLU A 400 -37.68 45.71 -8.91
C GLU A 400 -39.15 45.99 -9.26
N GLU A 401 -39.41 47.07 -9.99
CA GLU A 401 -40.69 47.32 -10.67
C GLU A 401 -40.65 46.69 -12.08
N ASP A 402 -41.70 45.92 -12.39
CA ASP A 402 -42.01 45.19 -13.65
C ASP A 402 -41.07 44.07 -14.14
#